data_AF-A0A3D1TZ34-F1
#
_entry.id   AF-A0A3D1TZ34-F1
#
_cell.length_a   1.000
_cell.length_b   1.000
_cell.length_c   1.000
_cell.angle_alpha   90.00
_cell.angle_beta   90.00
_cell.angle_gamma   90.00
#
_symmetry.space_group_name_H-M   'P 1'
#
loop_
_entity.id
_entity.type
_entity.pdbx_description
1 polymer ?
#
loop_
_entity_poly.entity_id
_entity_poly.type
_entity_poly.pdbx_seq_one_letter_code
_entity_poly.pdbx_strand_id
1 'polypeptide(L)'
;MANSFGIPPDIEHQLRARDRRCVYCGRCMKAYPHARGTPGDKATIEHLNHRARWGESSLDNLAICCGACNSSRSNKSLVAWFASPYCAALRINIGTVDPVVKRFVRRHPRA
;
A
#
# COMPACT_ATOMS: atom_id res chain seq x y z
N MET A 1 19.12 1.68 8.99
CA MET A 1 18.34 2.02 10.20
C MET A 1 16.97 1.41 10.05
N ALA A 2 16.49 0.63 11.03
CA ALA A 2 15.12 0.16 11.01
C ALA A 2 14.18 1.37 11.09
N ASN A 3 13.15 1.42 10.25
CA ASN A 3 12.14 2.46 10.38
C ASN A 3 11.34 2.23 11.67
N SER A 4 10.60 3.25 12.13
CA SER A 4 9.78 3.19 13.35
C SER A 4 8.71 2.09 13.35
N PHE A 5 8.54 1.38 12.23
CA PHE A 5 7.58 0.29 12.04
C PHE A 5 8.21 -1.11 12.18
N GLY A 6 9.51 -1.18 12.49
CA GLY A 6 10.21 -2.45 12.67
C GLY A 6 10.46 -3.21 11.36
N ILE A 7 10.36 -2.53 10.21
CA ILE A 7 10.62 -3.15 8.91
C ILE A 7 12.14 -3.24 8.70
N PRO A 8 12.69 -4.41 8.34
CA PRO A 8 14.10 -4.54 8.01
C PRO A 8 14.51 -3.58 6.87
N PRO A 9 15.67 -2.91 6.96
CA PRO A 9 16.11 -1.96 5.94
C PRO A 9 16.15 -2.53 4.51
N ASP A 10 16.52 -3.80 4.36
CA ASP A 10 16.59 -4.46 3.06
C ASP A 10 15.21 -4.62 2.43
N ILE A 11 14.20 -4.95 3.24
CA ILE A 11 12.81 -5.04 2.80
C ILE A 11 12.32 -3.65 2.37
N GLU A 12 12.59 -2.61 3.17
CA GLU A 12 12.21 -1.25 2.80
C GLU A 12 12.87 -0.80 1.49
N HIS A 13 14.15 -1.09 1.30
CA HIS A 13 14.88 -0.77 0.07
C HIS A 13 14.25 -1.48 -1.14
N GLN A 14 13.95 -2.78 -1.01
CA GLN A 14 13.30 -3.56 -2.05
C GLN A 14 11.88 -3.05 -2.36
N LEU A 15 11.11 -2.63 -1.35
CA LEU A 15 9.80 -2.00 -1.54
C LEU A 15 9.93 -0.70 -2.33
N ARG A 16 10.88 0.17 -1.98
CA ARG A 16 11.11 1.45 -2.68
C ARG A 16 11.58 1.26 -4.12
N ALA A 17 12.38 0.23 -4.38
CA ALA A 17 12.82 -0.13 -5.72
C ALA A 17 11.67 -0.66 -6.59
N ARG A 18 10.79 -1.50 -6.01
CA ARG A 18 9.64 -2.10 -6.69
C ARG A 18 8.51 -1.09 -6.92
N ASP A 19 8.10 -0.39 -5.88
CA ASP A 19 6.86 0.40 -5.84
C ASP A 19 7.13 1.90 -6.10
N ARG A 20 7.59 2.20 -7.32
CA ARG A 20 7.96 3.57 -7.73
C ARG A 20 6.77 4.54 -7.86
N ARG A 21 5.56 4.00 -8.00
CA ARG A 21 4.29 4.74 -8.05
C ARG A 21 3.31 4.05 -7.11
N CYS A 22 2.25 4.74 -6.71
CA CYS A 22 1.25 4.16 -5.82
C CYS A 22 0.70 2.86 -6.42
N VAL A 23 0.83 1.74 -5.69
CA VAL A 23 0.41 0.41 -6.18
C VAL A 23 -1.09 0.29 -6.47
N TYR A 24 -1.90 1.25 -6.01
CA TYR A 24 -3.35 1.27 -6.23
C TYR A 24 -3.78 2.19 -7.36
N CYS A 25 -3.49 3.50 -7.24
CA CYS A 25 -3.97 4.50 -8.19
C CYS A 25 -2.91 4.92 -9.21
N GLY A 26 -1.69 4.38 -9.12
CA GLY A 26 -0.61 4.67 -10.06
C GLY A 26 -0.03 6.08 -9.97
N ARG A 27 -0.47 6.95 -9.04
CA ARG A 27 0.07 8.32 -8.97
C ARG A 27 1.54 8.35 -8.54
N CYS A 28 2.27 9.37 -9.02
CA CYS A 28 3.62 9.64 -8.52
C CYS A 28 3.57 10.07 -7.05
N MET A 29 4.50 9.57 -6.25
CA MET A 29 4.56 9.82 -4.81
C MET A 29 5.79 10.67 -4.48
N LYS A 30 5.71 11.42 -3.38
CA LYS A 30 6.81 12.27 -2.91
C LYS A 30 7.24 11.87 -1.50
N ALA A 31 8.52 12.07 -1.23
CA ALA A 31 9.05 12.00 0.11
C ALA A 31 8.72 13.32 0.83
N TYR A 32 8.08 13.22 1.99
CA TYR A 32 7.77 14.35 2.86
C TYR A 32 8.42 14.13 4.23
N PRO A 33 9.75 14.35 4.36
CA PRO A 33 10.49 14.07 5.58
C PRO A 33 10.08 14.95 6.77
N HIS A 34 9.56 16.15 6.51
CA HIS A 34 9.23 17.14 7.56
C HIS A 34 7.76 17.57 7.58
N ALA A 35 6.90 16.91 6.79
CA ALA A 35 5.48 17.28 6.78
C ALA A 35 4.79 16.85 8.08
N ARG A 36 4.03 17.77 8.68
CA ARG A 36 3.07 17.45 9.73
C ARG A 36 1.88 16.74 9.07
N GLY A 37 1.61 15.50 9.48
CA GLY A 37 0.55 14.65 8.92
C GLY A 37 0.96 13.81 7.69
N THR A 38 -0.04 13.34 6.96
CA THR A 38 0.12 12.45 5.79
C THR A 38 -0.50 13.09 4.55
N PRO A 39 0.26 13.95 3.82
CA PRO A 39 -0.15 14.45 2.51
C PRO A 39 -0.63 13.33 1.59
N GLY A 40 -1.62 13.64 0.73
CA GLY A 40 -2.29 12.62 -0.08
C GLY A 40 -1.42 11.93 -1.13
N ASP A 41 -0.28 12.53 -1.51
CA ASP A 41 0.75 11.99 -2.40
C ASP A 41 2.03 11.57 -1.66
N LYS A 42 2.04 11.60 -0.31
CA LYS A 42 3.13 11.04 0.48
C LYS A 42 3.22 9.54 0.28
N ALA A 43 4.43 9.05 0.01
CA ALA A 43 4.70 7.61 0.00
C ALA A 43 4.54 7.04 1.41
N THR A 44 3.70 6.02 1.56
CA THR A 44 3.47 5.30 2.82
C THR A 44 3.62 3.80 2.58
N ILE A 45 4.15 3.08 3.57
CA ILE A 45 4.20 1.62 3.57
C ILE A 45 2.90 1.09 4.18
N GLU A 46 2.29 0.10 3.53
CA GLU A 46 1.00 -0.48 3.89
C GLU A 46 1.05 -2.01 3.84
N HIS A 47 0.30 -2.67 4.73
CA HIS A 47 0.06 -4.11 4.67
C HIS A 47 -1.08 -4.43 3.69
N LEU A 48 -0.85 -5.36 2.77
CA LEU A 48 -1.86 -5.90 1.86
C LEU A 48 -2.87 -6.77 2.60
N ASN A 49 -2.44 -7.52 3.63
CA ASN A 49 -3.33 -8.18 4.57
C ASN A 49 -3.80 -7.18 5.64
N HIS A 50 -5.11 -6.87 5.67
CA HIS A 50 -5.68 -5.95 6.66
C HIS A 50 -5.64 -6.50 8.10
N ARG A 51 -5.35 -7.79 8.28
CA ARG A 51 -5.20 -8.46 9.59
C ARG A 51 -3.76 -8.70 9.99
N ALA A 52 -2.80 -8.21 9.22
CA ALA A 52 -1.38 -8.35 9.54
C ALA A 52 -1.09 -7.75 10.91
N ARG A 53 -0.33 -8.47 11.73
CA ARG A 53 0.14 -7.97 13.01
C ARG A 53 1.36 -7.05 12.82
N TRP A 54 1.58 -6.21 13.81
CA TRP A 54 2.78 -5.39 13.88
C TRP A 54 4.03 -6.27 13.77
N GLY A 55 4.93 -5.92 12.84
CA GLY A 55 6.17 -6.67 12.59
C GLY A 55 6.09 -7.73 11.49
N GLU A 56 4.91 -8.04 10.93
CA GLU A 56 4.77 -8.96 9.79
C GLU A 56 5.25 -8.33 8.46
N SER A 57 6.58 -8.25 8.34
CA SER A 57 7.27 -7.52 7.29
C SER A 57 7.80 -8.47 6.21
N SER A 58 6.97 -8.80 5.23
CA SER A 58 7.38 -9.54 4.04
C SER A 58 7.09 -8.74 2.76
N LEU A 59 7.91 -8.92 1.73
CA LEU A 59 7.69 -8.26 0.44
C LEU A 59 6.34 -8.63 -0.20
N ASP A 60 5.83 -9.82 0.07
CA ASP A 60 4.56 -10.29 -0.48
C ASP A 60 3.36 -9.68 0.24
N ASN A 61 3.55 -9.17 1.46
CA ASN A 61 2.49 -8.56 2.27
C ASN A 61 2.64 -7.04 2.41
N LEU A 62 3.79 -6.45 2.10
CA LEU A 62 4.00 -5.01 2.17
C LEU A 62 4.00 -4.38 0.78
N ALA A 63 3.49 -3.15 0.68
CA ALA A 63 3.55 -2.34 -0.52
C ALA A 63 3.65 -0.84 -0.20
N ILE A 64 4.14 -0.04 -1.15
CA ILE A 64 4.11 1.42 -1.05
C ILE A 64 2.94 1.99 -1.84
N CYS A 65 2.13 2.79 -1.15
CA CYS A 65 1.00 3.51 -1.73
C CYS A 65 1.04 4.99 -1.33
N CYS A 66 0.18 5.80 -1.93
CA CYS A 66 0.05 7.19 -1.53
C CYS A 66 -0.82 7.32 -0.26
N GLY A 67 -0.58 8.37 0.52
CA GLY A 67 -1.32 8.65 1.75
C GLY A 67 -2.83 8.70 1.59
N ALA A 68 -3.33 9.20 0.45
CA ALA A 68 -4.76 9.25 0.18
C ALA A 68 -5.38 7.85 0.02
N CYS A 69 -4.70 6.94 -0.70
CA CYS A 69 -5.19 5.58 -0.86
C CYS A 69 -5.10 4.81 0.45
N ASN A 70 -3.99 4.95 1.18
CA ASN A 70 -3.80 4.32 2.49
C ASN A 70 -4.91 4.73 3.47
N SER A 71 -5.17 6.03 3.58
CA SER A 71 -6.23 6.57 4.45
C SER A 71 -7.63 6.09 4.03
N SER A 72 -7.93 6.09 2.74
CA SER A 72 -9.21 5.58 2.21
C SER A 72 -9.42 4.10 2.48
N ARG A 73 -8.36 3.30 2.33
CA ARG A 73 -8.41 1.87 2.62
C ARG A 73 -8.65 1.64 4.09
N SER A 74 -7.85 2.26 4.95
CA SER A 74 -7.90 2.06 6.41
C SER A 74 -7.80 0.56 6.73
N ASN A 75 -8.69 0.01 7.56
CA ASN A 75 -8.71 -1.39 7.97
C ASN A 75 -9.51 -2.33 7.03
N LYS A 76 -9.94 -1.85 5.86
CA LYS A 76 -10.73 -2.68 4.92
C LYS A 76 -9.86 -3.75 4.26
N SER A 77 -10.46 -4.92 4.01
CA SER A 77 -9.92 -5.89 3.06
C SER A 77 -9.78 -5.26 1.67
N LEU A 78 -8.85 -5.77 0.85
CA LEU A 78 -8.66 -5.23 -0.50
C LEU A 78 -9.92 -5.40 -1.34
N VAL A 79 -10.58 -6.56 -1.24
CA VAL A 79 -11.82 -6.84 -1.97
C VAL A 79 -12.93 -5.87 -1.57
N ALA A 80 -13.15 -5.65 -0.27
CA ALA A 80 -14.16 -4.70 0.19
C ALA A 80 -13.80 -3.26 -0.17
N TRP A 81 -12.52 -2.90 -0.14
CA TRP A 81 -12.07 -1.56 -0.49
C TRP A 81 -12.22 -1.26 -1.98
N PHE A 82 -11.96 -2.23 -2.86
CA PHE A 82 -12.18 -2.06 -4.31
C PHE A 82 -13.65 -1.80 -4.67
N ALA A 83 -14.59 -2.29 -3.85
CA ALA A 83 -16.02 -2.00 -4.01
C ALA A 83 -16.44 -0.61 -3.50
N SER A 84 -15.53 0.17 -2.90
CA SER A 84 -15.86 1.48 -2.33
C SER A 84 -16.04 2.60 -3.37
N PRO A 85 -16.81 3.66 -3.06
CA PRO A 85 -16.95 4.82 -3.94
C PRO A 85 -15.62 5.50 -4.30
N TYR A 86 -14.66 5.49 -3.36
CA TYR A 86 -13.32 6.03 -3.60
C TYR A 86 -12.61 5.28 -4.74
N CYS A 87 -12.66 3.95 -4.71
CA CYS A 87 -12.05 3.12 -5.74
C CYS A 87 -12.78 3.28 -7.08
N ALA A 88 -14.11 3.36 -7.07
CA ALA A 88 -14.89 3.63 -8.28
C ALA A 88 -14.50 4.97 -8.93
N ALA A 89 -14.43 6.06 -8.14
CA ALA A 89 -14.08 7.39 -8.64
C ALA A 89 -12.67 7.46 -9.25
N LEU A 90 -11.73 6.68 -8.73
CA LEU A 90 -10.34 6.64 -9.19
C LEU A 90 -10.01 5.45 -10.11
N ARG A 91 -11.02 4.66 -10.50
CA ARG A 91 -10.86 3.44 -11.31
C ARG A 91 -9.86 2.44 -10.73
N ILE A 92 -9.81 2.32 -9.40
CA ILE A 92 -8.97 1.36 -8.69
C ILE A 92 -9.72 0.02 -8.60
N ASN A 93 -9.19 -1.03 -9.23
CA ASN A 93 -9.74 -2.39 -9.18
C ASN A 93 -8.65 -3.41 -9.52
N ILE A 94 -8.96 -4.71 -9.41
CA ILE A 94 -8.00 -5.79 -9.67
C ILE A 94 -7.35 -5.74 -11.07
N GLY A 95 -8.02 -5.13 -12.05
CA GLY A 95 -7.49 -4.92 -13.40
C GLY A 95 -6.46 -3.79 -13.48
N THR A 96 -6.57 -2.76 -12.64
CA THR A 96 -5.79 -1.51 -12.73
C THR A 96 -4.68 -1.38 -11.71
N VAL A 97 -4.76 -2.06 -10.57
CA VAL A 97 -3.70 -2.07 -9.54
C VAL A 97 -2.40 -2.69 -10.03
N ASP A 98 -1.30 -2.44 -9.34
CA ASP A 98 0.02 -3.00 -9.64
C ASP A 98 0.05 -4.54 -9.51
N PRO A 99 0.86 -5.26 -10.32
CA PRO A 99 1.05 -6.70 -10.20
C PRO A 99 1.25 -7.26 -8.79
N VAL A 100 1.90 -6.54 -7.86
CA VAL A 100 2.05 -7.02 -6.47
C VAL A 100 0.69 -7.22 -5.79
N VAL A 101 -0.21 -6.25 -5.94
CA VAL A 101 -1.55 -6.29 -5.35
C VAL A 101 -2.38 -7.38 -6.02
N LYS A 102 -2.27 -7.53 -7.35
CA LYS A 102 -2.95 -8.61 -8.09
C LYS A 102 -2.53 -9.98 -7.59
N ARG A 103 -1.22 -10.21 -7.41
CA ARG A 103 -0.70 -11.47 -6.90
C ARG A 103 -1.18 -11.75 -5.49
N PHE A 104 -1.17 -10.74 -4.62
CA PHE A 104 -1.65 -10.90 -3.25
C PHE A 104 -3.13 -11.32 -3.21
N VAL A 105 -4.01 -10.62 -3.92
CA VAL A 105 -5.45 -10.93 -3.95
C VAL A 105 -5.72 -12.32 -4.54
N ARG A 106 -4.97 -12.73 -5.58
CA ARG A 106 -5.09 -14.07 -6.16
C ARG A 106 -4.69 -15.18 -5.18
N ARG A 107 -3.64 -14.96 -4.38
CA ARG A 107 -3.20 -15.91 -3.35
C ARG A 107 -4.11 -15.90 -2.12
N HIS A 108 -4.77 -14.77 -1.85
CA HIS A 108 -5.61 -14.55 -0.67
C HIS A 108 -6.99 -14.01 -1.05
N PRO A 109 -7.85 -14.81 -1.70
CA PRO A 109 -9.16 -14.34 -2.21
C PRO A 109 -10.14 -13.92 -1.10
N ARG A 110 -9.83 -14.23 0.16
CA ARG A 110 -10.65 -13.92 1.35
C ARG A 110 -10.04 -12.81 2.25
N ALA A 111 -8.92 -12.21 1.83
CA ALA A 111 -8.20 -11.19 2.61
C ALA A 111 -8.60 -9.75 2.28
#